data_AF-A0A972M5I8-F1
#
_entry.id   AF-A0A972M5I8-F1
#
_cell.length_a   1.000
_cell.length_b   1.000
_cell.length_c   1.000
_cell.angle_alpha   90.00
_cell.angle_beta   90.00
_cell.angle_gamma   90.00
#
_symmetry.space_group_name_H-M   'P 1'
#
loop_
_entity.id
_entity.type
_entity.pdbx_description
1 polymer ?
#
loop_
_entity_poly.entity_id
_entity_poly.type
_entity_poly.pdbx_seq_one_letter_code
_entity_poly.pdbx_strand_id
1 'polypeptide(L)'
;MEIKPNFWKFLIVLLTGIVFLLPSKEAGAASLMELLMGVKATISQWETDGRAVDYPYAYTKMLKYYTYGKLYASYALDEMAIDMLKVALCTSAPVDCKPYKYFLLNLGLKNYYTLRREQPILLANTEAAYDAYASWWIGIFESKTNPFRSADYTDYSSLEGLVKEDFITYWVDFWKNAPRPVLFVIDYPLRDNDVFLLHALNYALENGLIKKVVFYVKSPYMVAQWKQYYPLLYQRATYVERNSSPIYIEVY
;
A
#
# COMPACT_ATOMS: atom_id res chain seq x y z
N MET A 1 34.93 -26.40 42.32
CA MET A 1 34.35 -26.36 40.97
C MET A 1 33.78 -24.96 40.81
N GLU A 2 34.55 -24.06 40.20
CA GLU A 2 34.24 -22.63 40.10
C GLU A 2 33.35 -22.37 38.87
N ILE A 3 32.16 -21.81 39.10
CA ILE A 3 31.27 -21.36 38.03
C ILE A 3 31.74 -19.97 37.59
N LYS A 4 32.24 -19.86 36.36
CA LYS A 4 32.74 -18.59 35.79
C LYS A 4 31.62 -17.53 35.72
N PRO A 5 31.92 -16.25 36.02
CA PRO A 5 30.93 -15.15 36.08
C PRO A 5 30.29 -14.75 34.74
N ASN A 6 30.69 -15.36 33.63
CA ASN A 6 30.14 -15.09 32.30
C ASN A 6 28.89 -15.91 31.94
N PHE A 7 28.55 -16.94 32.71
CA PHE A 7 27.37 -17.77 32.43
C PHE A 7 26.07 -16.98 32.64
N TRP A 8 26.01 -16.11 33.65
CA TRP A 8 24.85 -15.28 33.94
C TRP A 8 24.59 -14.20 32.89
N LYS A 9 25.63 -13.61 32.30
CA LYS A 9 25.46 -12.64 31.19
C LYS A 9 24.96 -13.32 29.91
N PHE A 10 25.42 -14.54 29.63
CA PHE A 10 24.92 -15.33 28.50
C PHE A 10 23.47 -15.80 28.74
N LEU A 11 23.13 -16.17 29.98
CA LEU A 11 21.78 -16.57 30.35
C LEU A 11 20.78 -15.40 30.32
N ILE A 12 21.19 -14.19 30.70
CA ILE A 12 20.35 -12.98 30.61
C ILE A 12 20.13 -12.58 29.14
N VAL A 13 21.15 -12.68 28.28
CA VAL A 13 21.00 -12.43 26.83
C VAL A 13 20.16 -13.52 26.15
N LEU A 14 20.25 -14.79 26.60
CA LEU A 14 19.34 -15.84 26.14
C LEU A 14 17.91 -15.60 26.63
N LEU A 15 17.71 -15.19 27.87
CA LEU A 15 16.38 -14.96 28.45
C LEU A 15 15.72 -13.68 27.91
N THR A 16 16.47 -12.62 27.58
CA THR A 16 15.91 -11.44 26.89
C THR A 16 15.74 -11.68 25.38
N GLY A 17 16.56 -12.53 24.76
CA GLY A 17 16.41 -12.92 23.36
C GLY A 17 15.28 -13.93 23.09
N ILE A 18 14.90 -14.75 24.08
CA ILE A 18 13.85 -15.78 23.93
C ILE A 18 12.45 -15.23 24.28
N VAL A 19 12.33 -14.11 25.00
CA VAL A 19 11.03 -13.45 25.22
C VAL A 19 10.50 -12.75 23.96
N PHE A 20 11.33 -12.54 22.92
CA PHE A 20 10.91 -11.95 21.63
C PHE A 20 10.64 -12.99 20.51
N LEU A 21 10.71 -14.29 20.80
CA LEU A 21 10.58 -15.36 19.80
C LEU A 21 9.51 -16.41 20.14
N LEU A 22 8.46 -16.02 20.88
CA LEU A 22 7.23 -16.79 20.91
C LEU A 22 6.30 -16.28 19.80
N PRO A 23 5.96 -17.09 18.79
CA PRO A 23 4.80 -16.79 17.96
C PRO A 23 3.58 -16.94 18.86
N SER A 24 3.00 -15.81 19.28
CA SER A 24 1.67 -15.81 19.90
C SER A 24 0.65 -16.26 18.85
N LYS A 25 0.48 -17.58 18.76
CA LYS A 25 -0.83 -18.15 18.42
C LYS A 25 -1.77 -17.63 19.51
N GLU A 26 -2.84 -16.97 19.09
CA GLU A 26 -3.74 -16.10 19.88
C GLU A 26 -3.26 -14.65 20.07
N ALA A 27 -2.94 -13.96 18.98
CA ALA A 27 -3.10 -12.51 18.96
C ALA A 27 -4.60 -12.20 18.95
N GLY A 28 -5.18 -11.95 20.13
CA GLY A 28 -6.41 -11.15 20.21
C GLY A 28 -6.23 -9.88 19.37
N ALA A 29 -7.28 -9.43 18.69
CA ALA A 29 -7.20 -8.25 17.84
C ALA A 29 -6.64 -7.07 18.67
N ALA A 30 -5.39 -6.68 18.41
CA ALA A 30 -4.78 -5.53 19.08
C ALA A 30 -5.69 -4.32 18.88
N SER A 31 -6.01 -3.64 19.97
CA SER A 31 -6.82 -2.42 19.93
C SER A 31 -6.11 -1.34 19.10
N LEU A 32 -6.89 -0.40 18.56
CA LEU A 32 -6.35 0.73 17.78
C LEU A 32 -5.26 1.50 18.55
N MET A 33 -5.46 1.70 19.85
CA MET A 33 -4.49 2.37 20.71
C MET A 33 -3.18 1.57 20.84
N GLU A 34 -3.26 0.25 21.02
CA GLU A 34 -2.08 -0.62 21.08
C GLU A 34 -1.30 -0.60 19.76
N LEU A 35 -2.00 -0.61 18.62
CA LEU A 35 -1.37 -0.50 17.31
C LEU A 35 -0.68 0.86 17.12
N LEU A 36 -1.33 1.96 17.49
CA LEU A 36 -0.76 3.31 17.42
C LEU A 36 0.52 3.43 18.27
N MET A 37 0.48 2.96 19.52
CA MET A 37 1.63 2.98 20.41
C MET A 37 2.75 2.06 19.92
N GLY A 38 2.42 0.85 19.46
CA GLY A 38 3.38 -0.13 18.95
C GLY A 38 4.13 0.36 17.71
N VAL A 39 3.43 0.96 16.75
CA VAL A 39 4.07 1.53 15.56
C VAL A 39 4.96 2.71 15.93
N LYS A 40 4.47 3.63 16.78
CA LYS A 40 5.25 4.78 17.24
C LYS A 40 6.54 4.35 17.94
N ALA A 41 6.47 3.38 18.86
CA ALA A 41 7.64 2.86 19.55
C ALA A 41 8.65 2.24 18.58
N THR A 42 8.16 1.52 17.57
CA THR A 42 9.02 0.92 16.54
C THR A 42 9.74 1.97 15.69
N ILE A 43 9.03 3.04 15.27
CA ILE A 43 9.63 4.17 14.55
C ILE A 43 10.75 4.78 15.39
N SER A 44 10.48 5.13 16.66
CA SER A 44 11.48 5.74 17.53
C SER A 44 12.69 4.83 17.78
N GLN A 45 12.49 3.53 17.87
CA GLN A 45 13.58 2.55 17.97
C GLN A 45 14.44 2.55 16.70
N TRP A 46 13.82 2.54 15.52
CA TRP A 46 14.54 2.54 14.24
C TRP A 46 15.33 3.84 14.00
N GLU A 47 14.78 4.97 14.43
CA GLU A 47 15.48 6.26 14.41
C GLU A 47 16.71 6.23 15.32
N THR A 48 16.56 5.70 16.54
CA THR A 48 17.65 5.59 17.53
C THR A 48 18.76 4.66 17.06
N ASP A 49 18.39 3.52 16.46
CA ASP A 49 19.33 2.51 15.97
C ASP A 49 19.97 2.85 14.62
N GLY A 50 19.63 3.98 14.01
CA GLY A 50 20.12 4.37 12.68
C GLY A 50 19.55 3.54 11.52
N ARG A 51 18.61 2.63 11.78
CA ARG A 51 17.99 1.75 10.77
C ARG A 51 17.21 2.48 9.69
N ALA A 52 16.80 3.73 9.96
CA ALA A 52 16.19 4.60 8.96
C ALA A 52 17.08 4.81 7.72
N VAL A 53 18.40 4.89 7.93
CA VAL A 53 19.39 5.05 6.85
C VAL A 53 19.62 3.73 6.12
N ASP A 54 19.70 2.64 6.86
CA ASP A 54 19.99 1.30 6.30
C ASP A 54 18.80 0.72 5.52
N TYR A 55 17.57 1.08 5.89
CA TYR A 55 16.33 0.53 5.33
C TYR A 55 15.34 1.62 4.90
N PRO A 56 15.71 2.51 3.96
CA PRO A 56 14.94 3.73 3.65
C PRO A 56 13.53 3.44 3.13
N TYR A 57 13.32 2.36 2.35
CA TYR A 57 11.99 1.95 1.89
C TYR A 57 11.09 1.53 3.07
N ALA A 58 11.57 0.61 3.91
CA ALA A 58 10.79 0.07 5.02
C ALA A 58 10.48 1.15 6.06
N TYR A 59 11.47 2.00 6.39
CA TYR A 59 11.29 3.10 7.31
C TYR A 59 10.26 4.12 6.80
N THR A 60 10.42 4.60 5.57
CA THR A 60 9.50 5.58 4.96
C THR A 60 8.09 5.02 4.89
N LYS A 61 7.96 3.76 4.47
CA LYS A 61 6.68 3.06 4.40
C LYS A 61 6.03 3.01 5.79
N MET A 62 6.72 2.50 6.80
CA MET A 62 6.21 2.45 8.18
C MET A 62 5.73 3.83 8.68
N LEU A 63 6.53 4.87 8.47
CA LEU A 63 6.20 6.23 8.88
C LEU A 63 4.95 6.79 8.18
N LYS A 64 4.81 6.54 6.88
CA LYS A 64 3.65 7.01 6.10
C LYS A 64 2.37 6.28 6.48
N TYR A 65 2.41 4.95 6.58
CA TYR A 65 1.24 4.18 7.04
C TYR A 65 0.85 4.53 8.48
N TYR A 66 1.81 4.81 9.37
CA TYR A 66 1.51 5.35 10.70
C TYR A 66 0.78 6.70 10.63
N THR A 67 1.24 7.60 9.76
CA THR A 67 0.63 8.92 9.56
C THR A 67 -0.82 8.79 9.07
N TYR A 68 -1.09 7.95 8.06
CA TYR A 68 -2.45 7.71 7.61
C TYR A 68 -3.30 6.97 8.64
N GLY A 69 -2.73 6.01 9.38
CA GLY A 69 -3.42 5.34 10.47
C GLY A 69 -3.89 6.31 11.55
N LYS A 70 -3.04 7.25 11.97
CA LYS A 70 -3.42 8.35 12.87
C LYS A 70 -4.50 9.25 12.29
N LEU A 71 -4.40 9.58 11.01
CA LEU A 71 -5.37 10.42 10.33
C LEU A 71 -6.75 9.76 10.35
N TYR A 72 -6.88 8.52 9.88
CA TYR A 72 -8.15 7.78 9.92
C TYR A 72 -8.70 7.63 11.35
N ALA A 73 -7.84 7.36 12.33
CA ALA A 73 -8.24 7.29 13.73
C ALA A 73 -8.83 8.62 14.25
N SER A 74 -8.28 9.77 13.84
CA SER A 74 -8.82 11.09 14.23
C SER A 74 -10.21 11.40 13.65
N TYR A 75 -10.61 10.66 12.61
CA TYR A 75 -11.94 10.71 12.01
C TYR A 75 -12.83 9.54 12.45
N ALA A 76 -12.45 8.80 13.50
CA ALA A 76 -13.17 7.61 13.98
C ALA A 76 -13.38 6.50 12.93
N LEU A 77 -12.50 6.43 11.93
CA LEU A 77 -12.50 5.37 10.91
C LEU A 77 -11.57 4.23 11.34
N ASP A 78 -11.95 3.57 12.43
CA ASP A 78 -11.08 2.63 13.15
C ASP A 78 -10.62 1.45 12.30
N GLU A 79 -11.49 0.89 11.45
CA GLU A 79 -11.13 -0.23 10.56
C GLU A 79 -10.02 0.17 9.58
N MET A 80 -10.17 1.32 8.90
CA MET A 80 -9.15 1.84 7.99
C MET A 80 -7.86 2.19 8.75
N ALA A 81 -7.98 2.79 9.94
CA ALA A 81 -6.83 3.11 10.78
C ALA A 81 -6.05 1.84 11.19
N ILE A 82 -6.75 0.83 11.69
CA ILE A 82 -6.20 -0.47 12.09
C ILE A 82 -5.48 -1.10 10.91
N ASP A 83 -6.08 -1.11 9.73
CA ASP A 83 -5.45 -1.67 8.54
C ASP A 83 -4.13 -0.98 8.18
N MET A 84 -4.09 0.35 8.19
CA MET A 84 -2.86 1.10 7.90
C MET A 84 -1.78 0.78 8.92
N LEU A 85 -2.14 0.72 10.21
CA LEU A 85 -1.20 0.44 11.29
C LEU A 85 -0.69 -1.00 11.26
N LYS A 86 -1.52 -1.97 10.86
CA LYS A 86 -1.08 -3.35 10.61
C LYS A 86 -0.04 -3.41 9.50
N VAL A 87 -0.25 -2.70 8.39
CA VAL A 87 0.76 -2.60 7.31
C VAL A 87 2.06 -1.97 7.82
N ALA A 88 1.96 -0.91 8.63
CA ALA A 88 3.12 -0.25 9.24
C ALA A 88 3.95 -1.21 10.10
N LEU A 89 3.31 -1.95 11.01
CA LEU A 89 3.98 -2.96 11.86
C LEU A 89 4.57 -4.11 11.04
N CYS A 90 3.85 -4.58 10.01
CA CYS A 90 4.37 -5.67 9.19
C CYS A 90 5.62 -5.26 8.41
N THR A 91 5.75 -3.98 8.07
CA THR A 91 6.91 -3.44 7.36
C THR A 91 8.19 -3.49 8.21
N SER A 92 8.06 -3.50 9.54
CA SER A 92 9.19 -3.44 10.47
C SER A 92 9.72 -4.82 10.94
N ALA A 93 9.01 -5.91 10.63
CA ALA A 93 9.34 -7.26 11.08
C ALA A 93 10.00 -8.12 9.98
N PRO A 94 10.98 -8.99 10.32
CA PRO A 94 11.57 -9.97 9.41
C PRO A 94 10.69 -11.21 9.14
N VAL A 95 9.42 -11.18 9.55
CA VAL A 95 8.49 -12.30 9.44
C VAL A 95 7.59 -12.09 8.22
N ASP A 96 7.20 -13.22 7.62
CA ASP A 96 6.39 -13.46 6.42
C ASP A 96 4.97 -12.84 6.45
N CYS A 97 4.84 -11.58 6.86
CA CYS A 97 3.61 -10.82 6.82
C CYS A 97 3.47 -10.19 5.44
N LYS A 98 2.49 -10.66 4.68
CA LYS A 98 2.14 -10.13 3.34
C LYS A 98 1.01 -9.08 3.38
N PRO A 99 1.06 -7.92 4.05
CA PRO A 99 0.05 -6.91 3.76
C PRO A 99 0.58 -6.05 2.61
N TYR A 100 0.64 -6.64 1.42
CA TYR A 100 0.54 -5.85 0.21
C TYR A 100 -0.92 -5.38 0.14
N LYS A 101 -1.13 -4.07 0.11
CA LYS A 101 -2.42 -3.48 -0.20
C LYS A 101 -2.48 -3.15 -1.70
N TYR A 102 -3.43 -2.33 -2.09
CA TYR A 102 -3.86 -2.09 -3.46
C TYR A 102 -2.71 -1.86 -4.46
N PHE A 103 -1.76 -0.96 -4.18
CA PHE A 103 -0.72 -0.60 -5.15
C PHE A 103 0.22 -1.75 -5.50
N LEU A 104 0.78 -2.42 -4.49
CA LEU A 104 1.73 -3.52 -4.71
C LEU A 104 1.07 -4.83 -5.16
N LEU A 105 -0.22 -5.01 -4.91
CA LEU A 105 -0.98 -6.11 -5.50
C LEU A 105 -1.06 -6.00 -7.03
N ASN A 106 -0.99 -4.78 -7.55
CA ASN A 106 -1.02 -4.53 -8.99
C ASN A 106 0.34 -4.28 -9.63
N LEU A 107 1.35 -3.79 -8.89
CA LEU A 107 2.64 -3.46 -9.47
C LEU A 107 3.42 -4.72 -9.91
N GLY A 108 3.89 -4.74 -11.15
CA GLY A 108 4.71 -5.83 -11.67
C GLY A 108 6.01 -6.00 -10.88
N LEU A 109 6.38 -7.27 -10.62
CA LEU A 109 7.55 -7.61 -9.78
C LEU A 109 8.85 -6.94 -10.25
N LYS A 110 9.07 -6.86 -11.56
CA LYS A 110 10.25 -6.19 -12.12
C LYS A 110 10.32 -4.71 -11.69
N ASN A 111 9.21 -3.98 -11.86
CA ASN A 111 9.15 -2.58 -11.45
C ASN A 111 9.30 -2.43 -9.93
N TYR A 112 8.66 -3.30 -9.15
CA TYR A 112 8.81 -3.31 -7.69
C TYR A 112 10.28 -3.43 -7.26
N TYR A 113 11.01 -4.43 -7.74
CA TYR A 113 12.40 -4.63 -7.35
C TYR A 113 13.32 -3.51 -7.83
N THR A 114 13.11 -3.00 -9.04
CA THR A 114 13.86 -1.86 -9.57
C THR A 114 13.63 -0.60 -8.71
N LEU A 115 12.37 -0.24 -8.49
CA LEU A 115 12.01 0.94 -7.68
C LEU A 115 12.48 0.80 -6.24
N ARG A 116 12.31 -0.37 -5.62
CA ARG A 116 12.77 -0.61 -4.25
C ARG A 116 14.28 -0.43 -4.10
N ARG A 117 15.06 -0.83 -5.10
CA ARG A 117 16.52 -0.71 -5.09
C ARG A 117 16.98 0.72 -5.40
N GLU A 118 16.41 1.32 -6.43
CA GLU A 118 16.94 2.55 -7.03
C GLU A 118 16.25 3.81 -6.50
N GLN A 119 14.97 3.72 -6.14
CA GLN A 119 14.14 4.83 -5.68
C GLN A 119 13.24 4.43 -4.50
N PRO A 120 13.82 3.92 -3.39
CA PRO A 120 13.07 3.35 -2.27
C PRO A 120 12.06 4.31 -1.64
N ILE A 121 12.44 5.59 -1.52
CA ILE A 121 11.57 6.61 -0.90
C ILE A 121 10.39 6.95 -1.81
N LEU A 122 10.61 7.04 -3.14
CA LEU A 122 9.53 7.22 -4.12
C LEU A 122 8.51 6.10 -4.01
N LEU A 123 8.99 4.85 -4.06
CA LEU A 123 8.11 3.66 -3.98
C LEU A 123 7.28 3.67 -2.70
N ALA A 124 7.91 3.90 -1.55
CA ALA A 124 7.23 3.90 -0.25
C ALA A 124 6.17 5.00 -0.13
N ASN A 125 6.49 6.22 -0.57
CA ASN A 125 5.55 7.34 -0.53
C ASN A 125 4.36 7.12 -1.47
N THR A 126 4.62 6.71 -2.72
CA THR A 126 3.57 6.43 -3.70
C THR A 126 2.67 5.30 -3.22
N GLU A 127 3.25 4.20 -2.73
CA GLU A 127 2.49 3.06 -2.22
C GLU A 127 1.56 3.46 -1.07
N ALA A 128 2.10 4.12 -0.03
CA ALA A 128 1.30 4.47 1.14
C ALA A 128 0.18 5.48 0.82
N ALA A 129 0.47 6.49 -0.01
CA ALA A 129 -0.52 7.49 -0.41
C ALA A 129 -1.59 6.90 -1.33
N TYR A 130 -1.19 6.03 -2.27
CA TYR A 130 -2.11 5.27 -3.11
C TYR A 130 -3.04 4.42 -2.26
N ASP A 131 -2.50 3.65 -1.31
CA ASP A 131 -3.29 2.74 -0.50
C ASP A 131 -4.23 3.46 0.48
N ALA A 132 -3.80 4.60 1.01
CA ALA A 132 -4.66 5.47 1.81
C ALA A 132 -5.85 5.95 0.97
N TYR A 133 -5.58 6.62 -0.16
CA TYR A 133 -6.67 7.14 -0.99
C TYR A 133 -7.56 6.02 -1.55
N ALA A 134 -6.98 4.88 -1.95
CA ALA A 134 -7.73 3.69 -2.37
C ALA A 134 -8.65 3.18 -1.26
N SER A 135 -8.18 3.08 -0.01
CA SER A 135 -9.00 2.61 1.12
C SER A 135 -10.19 3.53 1.36
N TRP A 136 -9.97 4.85 1.29
CA TRP A 136 -11.06 5.83 1.40
C TRP A 136 -12.03 5.70 0.22
N TRP A 137 -11.52 5.67 -1.02
CA TRP A 137 -12.32 5.62 -2.23
C TRP A 137 -13.17 4.35 -2.33
N ILE A 138 -12.58 3.19 -2.03
CA ILE A 138 -13.27 1.88 -2.05
C ILE A 138 -14.31 1.85 -0.93
N GLY A 139 -13.97 2.29 0.28
CA GLY A 139 -14.93 2.36 1.39
C GLY A 139 -16.15 3.23 1.07
N ILE A 140 -15.96 4.32 0.33
CA ILE A 140 -17.03 5.19 -0.19
C ILE A 140 -17.83 4.50 -1.30
N PHE A 141 -17.17 3.79 -2.20
CA PHE A 141 -17.82 3.10 -3.31
C PHE A 141 -18.73 1.97 -2.81
N GLU A 142 -18.24 1.19 -1.85
CA GLU A 142 -19.02 0.17 -1.15
C GLU A 142 -20.17 0.77 -0.32
N SER A 143 -20.01 1.95 0.27
CA SER A 143 -21.08 2.59 1.04
C SER A 143 -22.19 3.21 0.17
N LYS A 144 -21.86 3.69 -1.03
CA LYS A 144 -22.86 4.16 -2.00
C LYS A 144 -23.71 3.02 -2.58
N THR A 145 -23.19 1.80 -2.55
CA THR A 145 -23.90 0.57 -2.97
C THR A 145 -24.54 -0.17 -1.79
N ASN A 146 -24.22 0.19 -0.55
CA ASN A 146 -24.78 -0.36 0.68
C ASN A 146 -25.53 0.71 1.50
N PRO A 147 -26.88 0.78 1.43
CA PRO A 147 -27.69 1.82 2.06
C PRO A 147 -27.62 1.87 3.59
N PHE A 148 -26.96 0.91 4.25
CA PHE A 148 -26.71 0.93 5.70
C PHE A 148 -25.46 1.72 6.11
N ARG A 149 -24.62 2.17 5.16
CA ARG A 149 -23.39 2.96 5.43
C ARG A 149 -23.47 4.42 4.95
N SER A 150 -24.60 4.87 4.39
CA SER A 150 -24.65 6.02 3.48
C SER A 150 -24.92 7.41 4.11
N ALA A 151 -24.96 7.57 5.43
CA ALA A 151 -25.29 8.87 6.06
C ALA A 151 -24.08 9.74 6.44
N ASP A 152 -22.89 9.15 6.65
CA ASP A 152 -21.77 9.86 7.32
C ASP A 152 -20.74 10.50 6.36
N TYR A 153 -20.90 10.39 5.04
CA TYR A 153 -19.83 10.78 4.10
C TYR A 153 -19.75 12.26 3.76
N THR A 154 -20.78 13.04 4.06
CA THR A 154 -20.75 14.50 3.93
C THR A 154 -19.76 15.17 4.89
N ASP A 155 -19.48 14.51 6.03
CA ASP A 155 -18.62 15.05 7.10
C ASP A 155 -17.11 14.77 6.88
N TYR A 156 -16.76 13.92 5.91
CA TYR A 156 -15.37 13.53 5.64
C TYR A 156 -14.73 14.25 4.45
N SER A 157 -15.31 15.36 3.97
CA SER A 157 -14.74 16.13 2.85
C SER A 157 -13.30 16.63 3.11
N SER A 158 -13.00 16.99 4.36
CA SER A 158 -11.63 17.35 4.77
C SER A 158 -10.67 16.17 4.72
N LEU A 159 -11.10 14.99 5.18
CA LEU A 159 -10.32 13.76 5.08
C LEU A 159 -10.05 13.40 3.62
N GLU A 160 -11.09 13.43 2.76
CA GLU A 160 -10.96 13.22 1.32
C GLU A 160 -9.90 14.14 0.74
N GLY A 161 -10.01 15.44 1.01
CA GLY A 161 -9.07 16.45 0.52
C GLY A 161 -7.63 16.10 0.86
N LEU A 162 -7.37 15.76 2.13
CA LEU A 162 -6.03 15.42 2.62
C LEU A 162 -5.46 14.17 1.94
N VAL A 163 -6.21 13.06 1.92
CA VAL A 163 -5.68 11.81 1.33
C VAL A 163 -5.57 11.88 -0.19
N LYS A 164 -6.46 12.63 -0.85
CA LYS A 164 -6.43 12.84 -2.30
C LYS A 164 -5.28 13.75 -2.72
N GLU A 165 -5.01 14.81 -1.98
CA GLU A 165 -3.89 15.72 -2.24
C GLU A 165 -2.55 14.98 -2.17
N ASP A 166 -2.34 14.19 -1.11
CA ASP A 166 -1.16 13.35 -0.96
C ASP A 166 -1.04 12.33 -2.09
N PHE A 167 -2.15 11.64 -2.42
CA PHE A 167 -2.19 10.72 -3.55
C PHE A 167 -1.75 11.41 -4.85
N ILE A 168 -2.36 12.54 -5.22
CA ILE A 168 -2.02 13.26 -6.45
C ILE A 168 -0.54 13.65 -6.44
N THR A 169 -0.05 14.19 -5.34
CA THR A 169 1.34 14.62 -5.19
C THR A 169 2.31 13.48 -5.47
N TYR A 170 2.16 12.36 -4.77
CA TYR A 170 3.06 11.22 -4.91
C TYR A 170 2.83 10.39 -6.17
N TRP A 171 1.63 10.46 -6.75
CA TRP A 171 1.31 9.82 -8.04
C TRP A 171 1.93 10.58 -9.20
N VAL A 172 1.87 11.91 -9.20
CA VAL A 172 2.57 12.75 -10.16
C VAL A 172 4.08 12.53 -10.07
N ASP A 173 4.62 12.50 -8.85
CA ASP A 173 6.05 12.26 -8.63
C ASP A 173 6.47 10.86 -9.12
N PHE A 174 5.64 9.85 -8.88
CA PHE A 174 5.84 8.51 -9.42
C PHE A 174 5.96 8.52 -10.93
N TRP A 175 5.02 9.16 -11.65
CA TRP A 175 5.06 9.16 -13.11
C TRP A 175 6.23 9.94 -13.71
N LYS A 176 6.74 10.95 -13.00
CA LYS A 176 7.91 11.72 -13.45
C LYS A 176 9.20 10.91 -13.32
N ASN A 177 9.33 10.09 -12.29
CA ASN A 177 10.60 9.51 -11.89
C ASN A 177 10.68 7.98 -12.06
N ALA A 178 9.55 7.27 -12.12
CA ALA A 178 9.54 5.82 -12.25
C ALA A 178 10.13 5.37 -13.60
N PRO A 179 10.94 4.30 -13.61
CA PRO A 179 11.49 3.75 -14.85
C PRO A 179 10.38 3.23 -15.75
N ARG A 180 10.44 3.60 -17.03
CA ARG A 180 9.47 3.19 -18.05
C ARG A 180 9.94 1.97 -18.84
N PRO A 181 9.03 1.07 -19.26
CA PRO A 181 7.60 1.06 -18.94
C PRO A 181 7.32 0.65 -17.49
N VAL A 182 6.22 1.17 -16.94
CA VAL A 182 5.65 0.67 -15.68
C VAL A 182 4.71 -0.49 -16.01
N LEU A 183 4.96 -1.65 -15.43
CA LEU A 183 4.13 -2.84 -15.60
C LEU A 183 3.15 -2.95 -14.44
N PHE A 184 1.88 -3.14 -14.77
CA PHE A 184 0.86 -3.57 -13.82
C PHE A 184 0.24 -4.90 -14.24
N VAL A 185 -0.31 -5.60 -13.26
CA VAL A 185 -1.01 -6.87 -13.40
C VAL A 185 -2.36 -6.74 -12.70
N ILE A 186 -3.44 -7.10 -13.39
CA ILE A 186 -4.79 -7.14 -12.83
C ILE A 186 -5.43 -8.50 -13.12
N ASP A 187 -6.32 -8.94 -12.23
CA ASP A 187 -7.04 -10.22 -12.38
C ASP A 187 -8.38 -10.03 -13.12
N TYR A 188 -8.91 -11.14 -13.65
CA TYR A 188 -10.28 -11.20 -14.19
C TYR A 188 -11.05 -12.32 -13.48
N PRO A 189 -12.22 -12.05 -12.87
CA PRO A 189 -12.91 -10.75 -12.80
C PRO A 189 -12.13 -9.70 -11.99
N LEU A 190 -12.41 -8.42 -12.26
CA LEU A 190 -11.76 -7.30 -11.56
C LEU A 190 -12.09 -7.33 -10.07
N ARG A 191 -11.07 -7.08 -9.24
CA ARG A 191 -11.22 -6.76 -7.82
C ARG A 191 -11.22 -5.25 -7.60
N ASP A 192 -11.58 -4.79 -6.40
CA ASP A 192 -11.65 -3.35 -6.09
C ASP A 192 -10.30 -2.63 -6.26
N ASN A 193 -9.19 -3.31 -5.98
CA ASN A 193 -7.85 -2.79 -6.24
C ASN A 193 -7.61 -2.56 -7.75
N ASP A 194 -8.08 -3.49 -8.59
CA ASP A 194 -7.91 -3.41 -10.03
C ASP A 194 -8.77 -2.26 -10.61
N VAL A 195 -10.00 -2.11 -10.11
CA VAL A 195 -10.93 -1.01 -10.43
C VAL A 195 -10.29 0.35 -10.07
N PHE A 196 -9.74 0.47 -8.86
CA PHE A 196 -9.08 1.70 -8.45
C PHE A 196 -7.81 2.01 -9.27
N LEU A 197 -7.03 1.00 -9.66
CA LEU A 197 -5.91 1.18 -10.61
C LEU A 197 -6.38 1.76 -11.93
N LEU A 198 -7.43 1.22 -12.53
CA LEU A 198 -7.97 1.73 -13.78
C LEU A 198 -8.45 3.19 -13.62
N HIS A 199 -9.02 3.55 -12.46
CA HIS A 199 -9.36 4.93 -12.14
C HIS A 199 -8.12 5.84 -12.10
N ALA A 200 -7.08 5.43 -11.37
CA ALA A 200 -5.82 6.18 -11.25
C ALA A 200 -5.09 6.34 -12.59
N LEU A 201 -5.15 5.33 -13.46
CA LEU A 201 -4.60 5.37 -14.83
C LEU A 201 -5.42 6.29 -15.74
N ASN A 202 -6.75 6.27 -15.64
CA ASN A 202 -7.62 7.17 -16.37
C ASN A 202 -7.33 8.64 -15.99
N TYR A 203 -7.22 8.94 -14.68
CA TYR A 203 -6.81 10.25 -14.20
C TYR A 203 -5.43 10.67 -14.74
N ALA A 204 -4.46 9.76 -14.73
CA ALA A 204 -3.13 10.04 -15.26
C ALA A 204 -3.14 10.36 -16.77
N LEU A 205 -4.02 9.72 -17.55
CA LEU A 205 -4.21 10.04 -18.98
C LEU A 205 -4.91 11.38 -19.20
N GLU A 206 -5.94 11.68 -18.41
CA GLU A 206 -6.69 12.95 -18.46
C GLU A 206 -5.78 14.14 -18.21
N ASN A 207 -4.84 13.99 -17.27
CA ASN A 207 -3.90 15.05 -16.88
C ASN A 207 -2.57 14.99 -17.65
N GLY A 208 -2.45 14.12 -18.67
CA GLY A 208 -1.25 14.03 -19.51
C GLY A 208 0.02 13.53 -18.80
N LEU A 209 -0.12 12.87 -17.64
CA LEU A 209 1.00 12.30 -16.87
C LEU A 209 1.58 11.04 -17.53
N ILE A 210 0.76 10.34 -18.31
CA ILE A 210 1.15 9.15 -19.09
C ILE A 210 0.69 9.31 -20.53
N LYS A 211 1.47 8.77 -21.47
CA LYS A 211 1.26 9.00 -22.91
C LYS A 211 0.65 7.80 -23.59
N LYS A 212 1.05 6.59 -23.19
CA LYS A 212 0.64 5.35 -23.84
C LYS A 212 0.36 4.27 -22.80
N VAL A 213 -0.75 3.57 -22.99
CA VAL A 213 -1.13 2.39 -22.22
C VAL A 213 -1.36 1.22 -23.17
N VAL A 214 -0.83 0.05 -22.86
CA VAL A 214 -1.01 -1.18 -23.64
C VAL A 214 -1.56 -2.27 -22.73
N PHE A 215 -2.71 -2.84 -23.10
CA PHE A 215 -3.32 -3.99 -22.44
C PHE A 215 -2.96 -5.27 -23.19
N TYR A 216 -2.42 -6.25 -22.49
CA TYR A 216 -2.22 -7.61 -22.99
C TYR A 216 -3.31 -8.51 -22.41
N VAL A 217 -4.26 -8.91 -23.25
CA VAL A 217 -5.54 -9.52 -22.83
C VAL A 217 -5.89 -10.74 -23.68
N LYS A 218 -6.59 -11.71 -23.08
CA LYS A 218 -7.12 -12.88 -23.81
C LYS A 218 -8.08 -12.48 -24.93
N SER A 219 -8.89 -11.46 -24.71
CA SER A 219 -9.76 -10.87 -25.72
C SER A 219 -10.03 -9.41 -25.40
N PRO A 220 -10.02 -8.49 -26.39
CA PRO A 220 -10.40 -7.09 -26.19
C PRO A 220 -11.80 -6.91 -25.59
N TYR A 221 -12.70 -7.88 -25.79
CA TYR A 221 -14.05 -7.85 -25.21
C TYR A 221 -14.05 -7.86 -23.67
N MET A 222 -13.01 -8.45 -23.04
CA MET A 222 -12.86 -8.47 -21.58
C MET A 222 -12.73 -7.06 -21.00
N VAL A 223 -12.15 -6.13 -21.76
CA VAL A 223 -11.94 -4.74 -21.34
C VAL A 223 -13.05 -3.83 -21.83
N ALA A 224 -13.79 -4.22 -22.88
CA ALA A 224 -14.92 -3.46 -23.43
C ALA A 224 -16.01 -3.18 -22.39
N GLN A 225 -16.25 -4.12 -21.47
CA GLN A 225 -17.21 -3.97 -20.38
C GLN A 225 -16.82 -2.87 -19.39
N TRP A 226 -15.54 -2.48 -19.33
CA TRP A 226 -15.06 -1.45 -18.42
C TRP A 226 -15.15 -0.05 -18.99
N LYS A 227 -15.48 0.10 -20.29
CA LYS A 227 -15.60 1.38 -20.99
C LYS A 227 -16.50 2.38 -20.25
N GLN A 228 -17.56 1.89 -19.61
CA GLN A 228 -18.49 2.75 -18.85
C GLN A 228 -17.84 3.40 -17.62
N TYR A 229 -16.81 2.78 -17.05
CA TYR A 229 -16.12 3.25 -15.85
C TYR A 229 -14.88 4.08 -16.18
N TYR A 230 -14.17 3.75 -17.27
CA TYR A 230 -12.90 4.39 -17.65
C TYR A 230 -12.84 4.72 -19.15
N PRO A 231 -13.68 5.66 -19.63
CA PRO A 231 -13.88 5.87 -21.05
C PRO A 231 -12.63 6.38 -21.77
N LEU A 232 -11.84 7.27 -21.16
CA LEU A 232 -10.65 7.81 -21.81
C LEU A 232 -9.54 6.76 -21.89
N LEU A 233 -9.30 6.04 -20.79
CA LEU A 233 -8.38 4.91 -20.76
C LEU A 233 -8.75 3.88 -21.83
N TYR A 234 -10.04 3.53 -21.92
CA TYR A 234 -10.52 2.58 -22.92
C TYR A 234 -10.24 3.03 -24.36
N GLN A 235 -10.49 4.30 -24.66
CA GLN A 235 -10.32 4.87 -26.00
C GLN A 235 -8.85 5.04 -26.42
N ARG A 236 -7.98 5.38 -25.47
CA ARG A 236 -6.57 5.73 -25.76
C ARG A 236 -5.60 4.57 -25.60
N ALA A 237 -6.04 3.46 -25.02
CA ALA A 237 -5.18 2.30 -24.86
C ALA A 237 -5.06 1.47 -26.14
N THR A 238 -3.91 0.82 -26.30
CA THR A 238 -3.69 -0.21 -27.31
C THR A 238 -4.02 -1.58 -26.72
N TYR A 239 -4.74 -2.42 -27.46
CA TYR A 239 -5.06 -3.78 -27.04
C TYR A 239 -4.26 -4.77 -27.85
N VAL A 240 -3.52 -5.64 -27.17
CA VAL A 240 -2.73 -6.71 -27.77
C VAL A 240 -3.32 -8.02 -27.29
N GLU A 241 -3.89 -8.78 -28.22
CA GLU A 241 -4.45 -10.08 -27.90
C GLU A 241 -3.32 -11.07 -27.58
N ARG A 242 -3.37 -11.65 -26.38
CA ARG A 242 -2.46 -12.70 -25.91
C ARG A 242 -3.26 -13.66 -25.04
N ASN A 243 -2.99 -14.95 -25.13
CA ASN A 243 -3.61 -15.93 -24.24
C ASN A 243 -3.03 -15.85 -22.82
N SER A 244 -3.25 -14.73 -22.14
CA SER A 244 -2.76 -14.41 -20.81
C SER A 244 -3.92 -14.12 -19.86
N SER A 245 -3.91 -14.81 -18.74
CA SER A 245 -4.66 -14.48 -17.53
C SER A 245 -3.68 -14.74 -16.39
N PRO A 246 -3.22 -13.71 -15.64
CA PRO A 246 -3.78 -12.35 -15.51
C PRO A 246 -3.57 -11.41 -16.71
N ILE A 247 -4.19 -10.23 -16.67
CA ILE A 247 -4.05 -9.16 -17.68
C ILE A 247 -2.83 -8.31 -17.33
N TYR A 248 -1.98 -8.05 -18.31
CA TYR A 248 -0.81 -7.18 -18.14
C TYR A 248 -1.07 -5.81 -18.74
N ILE A 249 -0.65 -4.76 -18.04
CA ILE A 249 -0.75 -3.37 -18.48
C ILE A 249 0.66 -2.78 -18.54
N GLU A 250 1.08 -2.33 -19.71
CA GLU A 250 2.31 -1.55 -19.89
C GLU A 250 1.98 -0.07 -20.02
N VAL A 251 2.64 0.77 -19.23
CA VAL A 251 2.43 2.22 -19.22
C VAL A 251 3.72 2.98 -19.50
N TYR A 252 3.68 3.87 -20.50
CA TYR A 252 4.79 4.72 -20.95
C TYR A 252 4.50 6.20 -20.73
#